data_AF-A0A699V9E3-F1
#
_entry.id   AF-A0A699V9E3-F1
#
_cell.length_a   1.000
_cell.length_b   1.000
_cell.length_c   1.000
_cell.angle_alpha   90.00
_cell.angle_beta   90.00
_cell.angle_gamma   90.00
#
_symmetry.space_group_name_H-M   'P 1'
#
loop_
_entity.id
_entity.type
_entity.pdbx_description
1 polymer ?
#
loop_
_entity_poly.entity_id
_entity_poly.type
_entity_poly.pdbx_seq_one_letter_code
_entity_poly.pdbx_strand_id
1 'polypeptide(L)'
;MIDCRSYRVIFGDIHAPEFIYHGSIPGKSMQIISALQARTLLSHGCEGFLAMIHDMTPEIPDVFPDELPGIPPVHEVEFNIELIPGAEPISKAPYRMAPVELKELKDQLQELLERGFIRPSVSPWVHQSYLSRRRMVA
;
A
#
# COMPACT_ATOMS: atom_id res chain seq x y z
N MET A 1 -13.61 4.04 -24.07
CA MET A 1 -12.75 5.03 -23.39
C MET A 1 -13.48 5.59 -22.18
N ILE A 2 -12.79 5.77 -21.04
CA ILE A 2 -13.37 6.40 -19.84
C ILE A 2 -12.80 7.83 -19.70
N ASP A 3 -13.66 8.84 -19.75
CA ASP A 3 -13.34 10.24 -19.44
C ASP A 3 -13.79 10.56 -18.02
N CYS A 4 -12.84 10.45 -17.08
CA CYS A 4 -13.08 10.70 -15.66
C CYS A 4 -13.41 12.16 -15.36
N ARG A 5 -12.91 13.13 -16.16
CA ARG A 5 -13.12 14.56 -15.93
C ARG A 5 -14.56 14.95 -16.24
N SER A 6 -15.13 14.34 -17.26
CA SER A 6 -16.52 14.60 -17.69
C SER A 6 -17.52 13.58 -17.14
N TYR A 7 -17.08 12.62 -16.31
CA TYR A 7 -17.88 11.48 -15.83
C TYR A 7 -18.54 10.71 -16.98
N ARG A 8 -17.81 10.40 -18.06
CA ARG A 8 -18.35 9.73 -19.25
C ARG A 8 -17.64 8.42 -19.56
N VAL A 9 -18.40 7.45 -20.02
CA VAL A 9 -17.90 6.22 -20.63
C VAL A 9 -18.34 6.21 -22.08
N ILE A 10 -17.37 6.18 -22.99
CA ILE A 10 -17.58 6.16 -24.44
C ILE A 10 -17.35 4.74 -24.92
N PHE A 11 -18.36 4.17 -25.56
CA PHE A 11 -18.32 2.89 -26.26
C PHE A 11 -18.20 3.16 -27.78
N GLY A 12 -17.25 2.52 -28.43
CA GLY A 12 -16.88 2.79 -29.84
C GLY A 12 -15.66 3.70 -30.01
N ASP A 13 -15.53 4.27 -31.22
CA ASP A 13 -14.43 5.17 -31.60
C ASP A 13 -14.56 6.57 -30.96
N ILE A 14 -13.45 7.28 -30.77
CA ILE A 14 -13.45 8.60 -30.12
C ILE A 14 -14.02 9.70 -31.03
N HIS A 15 -13.84 9.57 -32.35
CA HIS A 15 -14.34 10.50 -33.35
C HIS A 15 -15.75 10.13 -33.85
N ALA A 16 -16.16 8.86 -33.68
CA ALA A 16 -17.50 8.37 -33.98
C ALA A 16 -18.00 7.40 -32.89
N PRO A 17 -18.41 7.90 -31.71
CA PRO A 17 -18.85 7.05 -30.61
C PRO A 17 -20.20 6.42 -30.92
N GLU A 18 -20.33 5.11 -30.65
CA GLU A 18 -21.60 4.38 -30.78
C GLU A 18 -22.54 4.74 -29.62
N PHE A 19 -22.00 4.76 -28.39
CA PHE A 19 -22.76 5.11 -27.20
C PHE A 19 -21.91 5.88 -26.19
N ILE A 20 -22.57 6.80 -25.48
CA ILE A 20 -21.92 7.60 -24.44
C ILE A 20 -22.77 7.50 -23.18
N TYR A 21 -22.26 6.83 -22.17
CA TYR A 21 -22.85 6.80 -20.86
C TYR A 21 -22.34 7.97 -20.02
N HIS A 22 -23.25 8.67 -19.35
CA HIS A 22 -22.92 9.68 -18.36
C HIS A 22 -23.11 9.08 -16.98
N GLY A 23 -22.02 9.01 -16.22
CA GLY A 23 -22.02 8.62 -14.82
C GLY A 23 -22.76 9.62 -13.93
N SER A 24 -22.82 9.30 -12.65
CA SER A 24 -23.42 10.19 -11.65
C SER A 24 -22.63 11.50 -11.56
N ILE A 25 -23.25 12.61 -11.97
CA ILE A 25 -22.67 13.95 -11.89
C ILE A 25 -22.92 14.48 -10.47
N PRO A 26 -21.91 15.01 -9.76
CA PRO A 26 -22.12 15.63 -8.45
C PRO A 26 -23.24 16.68 -8.51
N GLY A 27 -24.30 16.49 -7.73
CA GLY A 27 -25.46 17.41 -7.67
C GLY A 27 -26.68 17.02 -8.52
N LYS A 28 -26.60 15.96 -9.34
CA LYS A 28 -27.77 15.41 -10.06
C LYS A 28 -28.11 14.02 -9.51
N SER A 29 -29.34 13.83 -9.04
CA SER A 29 -29.79 12.51 -8.59
C SER A 29 -29.87 11.54 -9.77
N MET A 30 -29.29 10.36 -9.61
CA MET A 30 -29.47 9.26 -10.55
C MET A 30 -30.93 8.77 -10.43
N GLN A 31 -31.66 8.76 -11.54
CA GLN A 31 -33.03 8.25 -11.56
C GLN A 31 -33.00 6.73 -11.58
N ILE A 32 -33.27 6.13 -10.42
CA ILE A 32 -33.46 4.70 -10.27
C ILE A 32 -34.94 4.40 -10.54
N ILE A 33 -35.22 3.50 -11.48
CA ILE A 33 -36.58 3.03 -11.79
C ILE A 33 -36.76 1.60 -11.32
N SER A 34 -38.01 1.22 -11.05
CA SER A 34 -38.34 -0.18 -10.74
C SER A 34 -38.23 -1.07 -11.99
N ALA A 35 -38.04 -2.37 -11.78
CA ALA A 35 -38.04 -3.36 -12.86
C ALA A 35 -39.36 -3.38 -13.67
N LEU A 36 -40.49 -3.08 -13.02
CA LEU A 36 -41.79 -2.97 -13.70
C LEU A 36 -41.83 -1.78 -14.66
N GLN A 37 -41.37 -0.61 -14.21
CA GLN A 37 -41.25 0.58 -15.07
C GLN A 37 -40.28 0.36 -16.21
N ALA A 38 -39.14 -0.28 -15.95
CA ALA A 38 -38.18 -0.65 -16.99
C ALA A 38 -38.85 -1.52 -18.06
N ARG A 39 -39.60 -2.57 -17.65
CA ARG A 39 -40.33 -3.44 -18.57
C ARG A 39 -41.36 -2.68 -19.40
N THR A 40 -42.09 -1.75 -18.79
CA THR A 40 -43.05 -0.90 -19.51
C THR A 40 -42.36 -0.01 -20.54
N LEU A 41 -41.23 0.60 -20.21
CA LEU A 41 -40.48 1.44 -21.16
C LEU A 41 -39.97 0.60 -22.34
N LEU A 42 -39.43 -0.58 -22.08
CA LEU A 42 -39.00 -1.51 -23.12
C LEU A 42 -40.17 -1.91 -24.04
N SER A 43 -41.36 -2.18 -23.49
CA SER A 43 -42.53 -2.52 -24.31
C SER A 43 -43.04 -1.37 -25.19
N HIS A 44 -42.70 -0.12 -24.86
CA HIS A 44 -43.01 1.06 -25.68
C HIS A 44 -41.90 1.36 -26.71
N GLY A 45 -40.92 0.47 -26.88
CA GLY A 45 -39.86 0.60 -27.87
C GLY A 45 -38.63 1.35 -27.41
N CYS A 46 -38.48 1.63 -26.10
CA CYS A 46 -37.21 2.12 -25.57
C CYS A 46 -36.15 1.02 -25.63
N GLU A 47 -34.92 1.38 -26.00
CA GLU A 47 -33.77 0.48 -25.93
C GLU A 47 -33.25 0.38 -24.48
N GLY A 48 -32.84 -0.82 -24.07
CA GLY A 48 -32.23 -1.05 -22.76
C GLY A 48 -31.02 -1.96 -22.87
N PHE A 49 -30.03 -1.69 -22.02
CA PHE A 49 -28.75 -2.39 -22.01
C PHE A 49 -28.51 -3.00 -20.63
N LEU A 50 -28.00 -4.23 -20.61
CA LEU A 50 -27.53 -4.88 -19.38
C LEU A 50 -26.01 -4.69 -19.28
N ALA A 51 -25.56 -4.05 -18.21
CA ALA A 51 -24.15 -3.97 -17.86
C ALA A 51 -23.88 -4.85 -16.64
N MET A 52 -22.91 -5.76 -16.76
CA MET A 52 -22.40 -6.54 -15.65
C MET A 52 -21.12 -5.88 -15.14
N ILE A 53 -21.09 -5.52 -13.86
CA ILE A 53 -19.86 -5.06 -13.22
C ILE A 53 -19.12 -6.31 -12.77
N HIS A 54 -18.00 -6.59 -13.43
CA HIS A 54 -17.02 -7.55 -12.92
C HIS A 54 -16.07 -6.79 -12.00
N ASP A 55 -16.06 -7.13 -10.73
CA ASP A 55 -15.04 -6.62 -9.82
C ASP A 55 -13.72 -7.32 -10.17
N MET A 56 -12.83 -6.59 -10.84
CA MET A 56 -11.48 -7.04 -11.18
C MET A 56 -10.46 -6.41 -10.23
N THR A 57 -10.84 -6.10 -8.99
CA THR A 57 -9.84 -5.72 -8.00
C THR A 57 -8.97 -6.95 -7.70
N PRO A 58 -7.66 -6.93 -8.06
CA PRO A 58 -6.77 -7.94 -7.51
C PRO A 58 -6.82 -7.81 -5.99
N GLU A 59 -6.92 -8.94 -5.29
CA GLU A 59 -6.80 -8.96 -3.83
C GLU A 59 -5.52 -8.22 -3.46
N ILE A 60 -5.66 -7.09 -2.77
CA ILE A 60 -4.52 -6.31 -2.32
C ILE A 60 -3.83 -7.17 -1.27
N PRO A 61 -2.55 -7.54 -1.47
CA PRO A 61 -1.84 -8.32 -0.47
C PRO A 61 -1.79 -7.55 0.84
N ASP A 62 -1.90 -8.27 1.96
CA ASP A 62 -1.81 -7.66 3.29
C ASP A 62 -0.50 -6.87 3.41
N VAL A 63 -0.63 -5.56 3.58
CA VAL A 63 0.50 -4.63 3.66
C VAL A 63 1.18 -4.73 5.04
N PHE A 64 0.52 -5.35 6.02
CA PHE A 64 1.02 -5.50 7.39
C PHE A 64 0.97 -6.95 7.88
N PRO A 65 1.71 -7.87 7.23
CA PRO A 65 1.76 -9.24 7.69
C PRO A 65 2.40 -9.33 9.08
N ASP A 66 1.93 -10.29 9.89
CA ASP A 66 2.48 -10.56 11.24
C ASP A 66 4.00 -10.87 11.19
N GLU A 67 4.46 -11.44 10.07
CA GLU A 67 5.86 -11.72 9.80
C GLU A 67 6.36 -10.92 8.59
N LEU A 68 7.51 -10.25 8.73
CA LEU A 68 8.12 -9.49 7.65
C LEU A 68 8.63 -10.44 6.54
N PRO A 69 8.34 -10.18 5.25
CA PRO A 69 8.65 -11.07 4.12
C PRO A 69 10.15 -11.14 3.75
N GLY A 70 11.05 -10.79 4.67
CA GLY A 70 12.50 -10.72 4.46
C GLY A 70 12.97 -9.34 3.98
N ILE A 71 14.22 -9.27 3.52
CA ILE A 71 14.81 -8.03 3.00
C ILE A 71 14.03 -7.63 1.73
N PRO A 72 13.56 -6.38 1.63
CA PRO A 72 12.90 -5.92 0.41
C PRO A 72 13.84 -6.06 -0.80
N PRO A 73 13.29 -6.27 -2.01
CA PRO A 73 14.08 -6.30 -3.23
C PRO A 73 14.93 -5.03 -3.37
N VAL A 74 16.05 -5.14 -4.10
CA VAL A 74 16.90 -3.99 -4.41
C VAL A 74 16.04 -2.92 -5.10
N HIS A 75 15.86 -1.79 -4.43
CA HIS A 75 15.17 -0.65 -5.01
C HIS A 75 16.05 0.03 -6.06
N GLU A 76 15.44 0.58 -7.11
CA GLU A 76 16.14 1.41 -8.10
C GLU A 76 16.69 2.71 -7.52
N VAL A 77 16.18 3.13 -6.35
CA VAL A 77 16.60 4.33 -5.62
C VAL A 77 17.51 3.93 -4.46
N GLU A 78 18.74 4.41 -4.49
CA GLU A 78 19.69 4.27 -3.38
C GLU A 78 19.39 5.31 -2.29
N PHE A 79 19.20 4.85 -1.06
CA PHE A 79 19.02 5.73 0.09
C PHE A 79 20.38 6.16 0.62
N ASN A 80 20.73 7.44 0.44
CA ASN A 80 21.96 8.03 0.97
C ASN A 80 21.68 8.86 2.22
N ILE A 81 22.48 8.66 3.28
CA ILE A 81 22.46 9.49 4.48
C ILE A 81 23.54 10.56 4.31
N GLU A 82 23.14 11.79 3.97
CA GLU A 82 24.05 12.92 3.84
C GLU A 82 24.52 13.39 5.22
N LEU A 83 25.85 13.47 5.40
CA LEU A 83 26.45 14.03 6.61
C LEU A 83 26.57 15.55 6.48
N ILE A 84 26.28 16.26 7.56
CA ILE A 84 26.57 17.69 7.65
C ILE A 84 28.10 17.88 7.55
N PRO A 85 28.60 18.86 6.78
CA PRO A 85 30.04 19.12 6.68
C PRO A 85 30.67 19.31 8.06
N GLY A 86 31.73 18.56 8.35
CA GLY A 86 32.41 18.57 9.66
C GLY A 86 31.86 17.61 10.70
N ALA A 87 30.89 16.75 10.36
CA ALA A 87 30.43 15.69 11.26
C ALA A 87 31.53 14.63 11.47
N GLU A 88 31.92 14.43 12.73
CA GLU A 88 32.88 13.40 13.14
C GLU A 88 32.17 12.12 13.62
N PRO A 89 32.80 10.93 13.49
CA PRO A 89 32.24 9.68 13.98
C PRO A 89 31.96 9.72 15.49
N ILE A 90 30.72 9.41 15.85
CA ILE A 90 30.33 9.27 17.26
C ILE A 90 30.45 7.80 17.65
N SER A 91 31.28 7.50 18.64
CA SER A 91 31.38 6.19 19.27
C SER A 91 31.03 6.31 20.75
N LYS A 92 29.87 5.76 21.14
CA LYS A 92 29.44 5.70 22.54
C LYS A 92 29.50 4.26 23.04
N ALA A 93 29.97 4.09 24.28
CA ALA A 93 29.96 2.77 24.92
C ALA A 93 28.52 2.24 25.06
N PRO A 94 28.29 0.92 24.90
CA PRO A 94 26.97 0.33 25.12
C PRO A 94 26.43 0.58 26.53
N TYR A 95 25.11 0.65 26.67
CA TYR A 95 24.46 0.76 27.97
C TYR A 95 24.75 -0.48 28.83
N ARG A 96 24.84 -0.30 30.15
CA ARG A 96 24.94 -1.43 31.09
C ARG A 96 23.57 -2.10 31.20
N MET A 97 23.49 -3.33 30.72
CA MET A 97 22.28 -4.17 30.75
C MET A 97 22.49 -5.36 31.70
N ALA A 98 21.40 -5.84 32.31
CA ALA A 98 21.46 -7.05 33.14
C ALA A 98 21.76 -8.30 32.28
N PRO A 99 22.30 -9.39 32.84
CA PRO A 99 22.61 -10.60 32.07
C PRO A 99 21.41 -11.17 31.28
N VAL A 100 20.21 -11.04 31.83
CA VAL A 100 18.96 -11.48 31.16
C VAL A 100 18.62 -10.62 29.94
N GLU A 101 18.85 -9.31 30.01
CA GLU A 101 18.60 -8.38 28.91
C GLU A 101 19.65 -8.53 27.81
N LEU A 102 20.90 -8.80 28.18
CA LEU A 102 21.97 -9.10 27.22
C LEU A 102 21.70 -10.38 26.45
N LYS A 103 21.14 -11.41 27.11
CA LYS A 103 20.74 -12.64 26.43
C LYS A 103 19.63 -12.37 25.41
N GLU A 104 18.58 -11.67 25.83
CA GLU A 104 17.46 -11.30 24.95
C GLU A 104 17.93 -10.50 23.74
N LEU A 105 18.80 -9.50 23.96
CA LEU A 105 19.36 -8.70 22.87
C LEU A 105 20.17 -9.56 21.90
N LYS A 106 20.95 -10.51 22.40
CA LYS A 106 21.73 -11.43 21.57
C LYS A 106 20.81 -12.31 20.73
N ASP A 107 19.75 -12.84 21.32
CA ASP A 107 18.80 -13.71 20.65
C ASP A 107 18.08 -12.95 19.51
N GLN A 108 17.67 -11.69 19.75
CA GLN A 108 17.08 -10.81 18.72
C GLN A 108 18.08 -10.47 17.60
N LEU A 109 19.34 -10.17 17.94
CA LEU A 109 20.37 -9.89 16.92
C LEU A 109 20.66 -11.12 16.05
N GLN A 110 20.65 -12.32 16.65
CA GLN A 110 20.84 -13.57 15.93
C GLN A 110 19.71 -13.82 14.93
N GLU A 111 18.46 -13.60 15.33
CA GLU A 111 17.30 -13.68 14.42
C GLU A 111 17.43 -12.71 13.24
N LEU A 112 17.84 -11.46 13.50
CA LEU A 112 18.03 -10.46 12.45
C LEU A 112 19.17 -10.82 11.49
N LEU A 113 20.24 -11.44 11.99
CA LEU A 113 21.35 -11.96 11.17
C LEU A 113 20.89 -13.12 10.28
N GLU A 114 20.14 -14.07 10.84
CA GLU A 114 19.63 -15.24 10.11
C GLU A 114 18.63 -14.85 9.02
N ARG A 115 17.82 -13.81 9.26
CA ARG A 115 16.92 -13.22 8.26
C ARG A 115 17.65 -12.31 7.25
N GLY A 116 18.93 -12.04 7.44
CA GLY A 116 19.76 -11.21 6.56
C GLY A 116 19.52 -9.70 6.67
N PHE A 117 18.71 -9.24 7.63
CA PHE A 117 18.42 -7.81 7.81
C PHE A 117 19.65 -7.01 8.24
N ILE A 118 20.60 -7.65 8.93
CA ILE A 118 21.85 -7.02 9.38
C ILE A 118 23.06 -7.89 9.02
N ARG A 119 24.24 -7.28 9.06
CA ARG A 119 25.54 -7.95 8.92
C ARG A 119 26.56 -7.36 9.89
N PRO A 120 27.56 -8.12 10.34
CA PRO A 120 28.66 -7.58 11.14
C PRO A 120 29.37 -6.43 10.39
N SER A 121 29.77 -5.39 11.11
CA SER A 121 30.48 -4.24 10.55
C SER A 121 31.57 -3.74 11.48
N VAL A 122 32.55 -3.02 10.92
CA VAL A 122 33.68 -2.38 11.63
C VAL A 122 33.60 -0.86 11.54
N SER A 123 32.39 -0.32 11.71
CA SER A 123 32.12 1.11 11.57
C SER A 123 32.79 1.95 12.67
N PRO A 124 33.37 3.12 12.35
CA PRO A 124 33.79 4.09 13.38
C PRO A 124 32.59 4.75 14.08
N TRP A 125 31.38 4.57 13.56
CA TRP A 125 30.13 5.05 14.13
C TRP A 125 29.51 3.96 15.01
N VAL A 126 29.37 4.24 16.32
CA VAL A 126 28.73 3.34 17.28
C VAL A 126 27.67 4.11 18.07
N HIS A 127 26.44 3.62 17.99
CA HIS A 127 25.33 4.16 18.74
C HIS A 127 24.90 3.22 19.87
N GLN A 128 24.34 3.81 20.92
CA GLN A 128 23.90 3.07 22.09
C GLN A 128 22.57 2.36 21.82
N SER A 129 22.53 1.04 22.04
CA SER A 129 21.32 0.23 21.93
C SER A 129 20.56 0.17 23.26
N TYR A 130 19.23 0.13 23.18
CA TYR A 130 18.33 -0.06 24.34
C TYR A 130 17.33 -1.16 24.04
N LEU A 131 17.10 -2.05 25.01
CA LEU A 131 16.06 -3.08 24.92
C LEU A 131 14.73 -2.51 25.42
N SER A 132 13.71 -2.55 24.57
CA SER A 132 12.34 -2.17 24.93
C SER A 132 11.43 -3.38 24.87
N ARG A 133 10.66 -3.62 25.94
CA ARG A 133 9.63 -4.65 25.94
C ARG A 133 8.33 -4.06 25.41
N ARG A 134 7.81 -4.64 24.33
CA ARG A 134 6.46 -4.31 23.86
C ARG A 134 5.44 -4.86 24.87
N ARG A 135 4.52 -4.02 25.33
CA ARG A 135 3.33 -4.48 26.06
C ARG A 135 2.34 -4.94 25.00
N MET A 136 2.12 -6.25 24.89
CA MET A 136 1.04 -6.77 24.05
C MET A 136 -0.29 -6.34 24.67
N VAL A 137 -1.09 -5.59 23.91
CA VAL A 137 -2.50 -5.36 24.24
C VAL A 137 -3.23 -6.55 23.66
N ALA A 138 -3.85 -7.34 24.54
CA ALA A 138 -4.73 -8.45 24.17
C ALA A 138 -6.11 -7.95 23.76
#